data_AF-A0A5K0ZB01-F1
#
_entry.id   AF-A0A5K0ZB01-F1
#
_cell.length_a   1.000
_cell.length_b   1.000
_cell.length_c   1.000
_cell.angle_alpha   90.00
_cell.angle_beta   90.00
_cell.angle_gamma   90.00
#
_symmetry.space_group_name_H-M   'P 1'
#
loop_
_entity.id
_entity.type
_entity.pdbx_description
1 polymer ?
#
loop_
_entity_poly.entity_id
_entity_poly.type
_entity_poly.pdbx_seq_one_letter_code
_entity_poly.pdbx_strand_id
1 'polypeptide(L)' 'DTLRSPPPEHDSMKRANLSAIAVTTVFYVTLGCIGYAAFGNSAPGNFLTGFGFYEPYWLIDIGNICIVIHLVGAYQ' A
#
# COMPACT_ATOMS: atom_id res chain seq x y z
N ASP A 1 -7.90 36.44 23.50
CA ASP A 1 -8.00 35.84 22.16
C ASP A 1 -6.61 35.83 21.54
N THR A 2 -5.88 34.72 21.66
CA THR A 2 -4.55 34.56 21.06
C THR A 2 -4.47 33.15 20.49
N LEU A 3 -4.82 32.98 19.22
CA LEU A 3 -4.52 31.73 18.51
C LEU A 3 -3.00 31.59 18.42
N ARG A 4 -2.47 30.55 19.05
CA ARG A 4 -1.05 30.22 19.09
C ARG A 4 -0.58 29.93 17.66
N SER A 5 0.56 30.49 17.28
CA SER A 5 1.18 30.26 15.97
C SER A 5 1.46 28.76 15.75
N PRO A 6 1.23 28.23 14.55
CA PRO A 6 1.45 26.82 14.26
C PRO A 6 2.93 26.45 14.45
N PRO A 7 3.22 25.19 14.84
CA PRO A 7 4.60 24.73 15.00
C PRO A 7 5.36 24.88 13.68
N PRO A 8 6.70 25.01 13.74
CA PRO A 8 7.54 25.09 12.56
C PRO A 8 7.26 23.96 11.56
N GLU A 9 7.16 24.29 10.27
CA GLU A 9 6.83 23.33 9.22
C GLU A 9 7.78 22.12 9.23
N HIS A 10 9.08 22.34 9.44
CA HIS A 10 10.07 21.27 9.48
C HIS A 10 9.80 20.22 10.57
N ASP A 11 9.32 20.64 11.74
CA ASP A 11 8.98 19.74 12.84
C ASP A 11 7.70 18.95 12.53
N SER A 12 6.70 19.62 11.97
CA SER A 12 5.44 18.98 11.57
C SER A 12 5.65 17.97 10.45
N MET A 13 6.38 18.35 9.41
CA MET A 13 6.70 17.52 8.25
C MET A 13 7.56 16.31 8.64
N LYS A 14 8.54 16.50 9.55
CA LYS A 14 9.38 15.38 10.03
C LYS A 14 8.55 14.34 10.78
N ARG A 15 7.62 14.76 11.64
CA ARG A 15 6.74 13.85 12.37
C ARG A 15 5.77 13.14 11.44
N ALA A 16 5.18 13.86 10.48
CA ALA A 16 4.32 13.29 9.47
C ALA A 16 5.07 12.24 8.62
N ASN A 17 6.27 12.58 8.12
CA ASN A 17 7.06 11.67 7.30
C ASN A 17 7.49 10.41 8.07
N LEU A 18 7.93 10.56 9.33
CA LEU A 18 8.26 9.41 10.17
C LEU A 18 7.06 8.47 10.34
N SER A 19 5.87 9.02 10.60
CA SER A 19 4.65 8.22 10.72
C SER A 19 4.27 7.54 9.40
N ALA A 20 4.40 8.23 8.27
CA ALA A 20 4.09 7.68 6.95
C ALA A 20 5.02 6.52 6.59
N ILE A 21 6.32 6.67 6.82
CA ILE A 21 7.32 5.60 6.58
C ILE A 21 7.06 4.42 7.51
N ALA A 22 6.79 4.66 8.79
CA ALA A 22 6.51 3.58 9.74
C ALA A 22 5.26 2.78 9.32
N VAL A 23 4.16 3.46 8.99
CA VAL A 23 2.91 2.82 8.57
C VAL A 23 3.10 2.03 7.27
N THR A 24 3.72 2.62 6.25
CA THR A 24 3.95 1.94 4.96
C THR A 24 4.88 0.74 5.11
N THR A 25 5.91 0.83 5.96
CA THR A 25 6.82 -0.29 6.24
C THR A 25 6.08 -1.44 6.90
N VAL A 26 5.33 -1.17 7.97
CA VAL A 26 4.55 -2.21 8.68
C VAL A 26 3.55 -2.85 7.74
N PHE A 27 2.88 -2.05 6.90
CA PHE A 27 1.92 -2.54 5.93
C PHE A 27 2.57 -3.52 4.94
N TYR A 28 3.68 -3.15 4.30
CA TYR A 28 4.36 -4.02 3.34
C TYR A 28 4.92 -5.29 3.96
N VAL A 29 5.50 -5.20 5.17
CA VAL A 29 5.98 -6.38 5.89
C VAL A 29 4.83 -7.32 6.22
N THR A 30 3.71 -6.79 6.71
CA THR A 30 2.52 -7.59 7.06
C THR A 30 1.96 -8.30 5.83
N LEU A 31 1.83 -7.62 4.69
CA LEU A 31 1.40 -8.24 3.44
C LEU A 31 2.35 -9.35 2.99
N GLY A 32 3.66 -9.14 3.08
CA GLY A 32 4.67 -10.16 2.77
C GLY A 32 4.58 -11.38 3.69
N CYS A 33 4.43 -11.16 5.00
CA CYS A 33 4.26 -12.23 5.98
C CYS A 33 2.96 -13.02 5.74
N ILE A 34 1.85 -12.34 5.45
CA ILE A 34 0.57 -12.99 5.13
C ILE A 34 0.68 -13.81 3.84
N GLY A 35 1.26 -13.24 2.78
CA GLY A 35 1.48 -13.94 1.51
C GLY A 35 2.34 -15.19 1.69
N TYR A 36 3.44 -15.09 2.44
CA TYR A 36 4.26 -16.25 2.75
C TYR A 36 3.55 -17.26 3.67
N ALA A 37 2.78 -16.82 4.66
CA ALA A 37 2.01 -17.72 5.53
C ALA A 37 0.92 -18.48 4.76
N ALA A 38 0.29 -17.85 3.77
CA ALA A 38 -0.77 -18.44 2.96
C ALA A 38 -0.25 -19.43 1.89
N PHE A 39 0.92 -19.14 1.28
CA PHE A 39 1.40 -19.88 0.10
C PHE A 39 2.78 -20.53 0.28
N GLY A 40 3.49 -20.21 1.36
CA GLY A 40 4.84 -20.70 1.64
C GLY A 40 5.81 -20.39 0.51
N ASN A 41 6.63 -21.38 0.17
CA ASN A 41 7.60 -21.28 -0.92
C ASN A 41 6.96 -21.28 -2.33
N SER A 42 5.64 -21.50 -2.42
CA SER A 42 4.88 -21.45 -3.67
C SER A 42 4.22 -20.09 -3.89
N ALA A 43 4.52 -19.08 -3.07
CA ALA A 43 3.99 -17.73 -3.24
C ALA A 43 4.39 -17.17 -4.62
N PRO A 44 3.42 -16.74 -5.45
CA PRO A 44 3.72 -16.25 -6.79
C PRO A 44 4.39 -14.87 -6.73
N GLY A 45 5.34 -14.62 -7.63
CA GLY A 45 5.99 -13.31 -7.76
C GLY A 45 5.05 -12.19 -8.23
N ASN A 46 3.95 -12.54 -8.89
CA ASN A 46 2.86 -11.63 -9.21
C ASN A 46 1.54 -12.25 -8.74
N PHE A 47 0.96 -11.69 -7.69
CA PHE A 47 -0.31 -12.16 -7.13
C PHE A 47 -1.50 -11.97 -8.10
N LEU A 48 -1.42 -11.07 -9.09
CA LEU A 48 -2.51 -10.83 -10.04
C LEU A 48 -2.56 -11.86 -11.18
N THR A 49 -1.48 -12.61 -11.41
CA THR A 49 -1.39 -13.55 -12.55
C THR A 49 -0.86 -14.93 -12.17
N GLY A 50 -0.02 -15.03 -11.15
CA GLY A 50 0.67 -16.27 -10.75
C GLY A 50 -0.19 -17.24 -9.94
N PHE A 51 -1.47 -16.93 -9.78
CA PHE A 51 -2.37 -17.68 -8.91
C PHE A 51 -3.12 -18.81 -9.61
N GLY A 52 -3.24 -18.81 -10.94
CA GLY A 52 -4.07 -19.81 -11.63
C GLY A 52 -5.52 -19.85 -11.12
N PHE A 53 -5.96 -18.82 -10.38
CA PHE A 53 -7.33 -18.62 -9.95
C PHE A 53 -8.13 -18.20 -11.19
N TYR A 54 -8.62 -19.20 -11.93
CA TYR A 54 -9.60 -19.00 -13.00
C TYR A 54 -11.03 -18.81 -12.42
N GLU A 55 -11.24 -18.86 -11.10
CA GLU A 55 -12.52 -18.51 -10.46
C GLU A 55 -12.29 -18.02 -9.01
N PRO A 56 -12.86 -16.87 -8.59
CA PRO A 56 -13.68 -15.91 -9.32
C PRO A 56 -12.87 -14.63 -9.69
N TYR A 57 -12.91 -14.22 -10.97
CA TYR A 57 -12.05 -13.15 -11.54
C TYR A 57 -12.26 -11.75 -10.97
N TRP A 58 -13.42 -11.49 -10.37
CA TRP A 58 -13.82 -10.14 -9.96
C TRP A 58 -12.83 -9.48 -9.00
N LEU A 59 -12.16 -10.25 -8.13
CA LEU A 59 -11.21 -9.69 -7.18
C LEU A 59 -9.92 -9.21 -7.87
N ILE A 60 -9.48 -9.94 -8.89
CA ILE A 60 -8.34 -9.58 -9.73
C ILE A 60 -8.69 -8.35 -10.57
N ASP A 61 -9.90 -8.31 -11.14
CA ASP A 61 -10.38 -7.17 -11.94
C ASP A 61 -10.47 -5.89 -11.12
N ILE A 62 -11.02 -5.94 -9.91
CA ILE A 62 -11.03 -4.78 -9.00
C ILE A 62 -9.60 -4.34 -8.67
N GLY A 63 -8.69 -5.27 -8.39
CA GLY A 63 -7.28 -4.97 -8.14
C GLY A 63 -6.63 -4.24 -9.33
N ASN A 64 -6.86 -4.73 -10.54
CA ASN A 64 -6.36 -4.12 -11.78
C ASN A 64 -6.95 -2.72 -12.01
N ILE A 65 -8.26 -2.53 -11.77
CA ILE A 65 -8.90 -1.21 -11.88
C ILE A 65 -8.27 -0.21 -10.90
N CYS A 66 -8.04 -0.61 -9.65
CA CYS A 66 -7.36 0.24 -8.66
C CYS A 66 -5.95 0.65 -9.13
N ILE A 67 -5.19 -0.27 -9.75
CA ILE A 67 -3.88 0.03 -10.31
C ILE A 67 -3.99 1.05 -11.44
N VAL A 68 -4.92 0.87 -12.37
CA VAL A 68 -5.14 1.82 -13.47
C VAL A 68 -5.47 3.21 -12.92
N ILE A 69 -6.39 3.32 -11.97
CA ILE A 69 -6.76 4.61 -11.35
C ILE A 69 -5.55 5.25 -10.66
N HIS A 70 -4.77 4.48 -9.89
CA HIS A 70 -3.58 4.97 -9.21
C HIS A 70 -2.53 5.51 -10.20
N LEU A 71 -2.29 4.77 -11.29
CA LEU A 71 -1.32 5.16 -12.32
C LEU A 71 -1.77 6.37 -13.13
N VAL A 72 -3.05 6.43 -13.52
CA VAL A 72 -3.62 7.60 -14.21
C VAL A 72 -3.57 8.84 -13.32
N GLY A 73 -3.93 8.70 -12.04
CA GLY A 73 -3.86 9.80 -11.08
C GLY A 73 -2.44 10.27 -10.79
N ALA A 74 -1.44 9.38 -10.81
CA ALA A 74 -0.03 9.73 -10.64
C ALA A 74 0.61 10.36 -11.89
N TYR A 75 -0.02 10.20 -13.07
CA TYR A 75 0.43 10.81 -14.31
C TYR A 75 0.02 12.29 -14.44
N GLN A 76 -1.09 12.69 -13.80
CA GLN A 76 -1.58 14.07 -13.74
C GLN A 76 -0.78 14.91 -12.73
#